data_AF-B8LXU5-F1
#
_entry.id   AF-B8LXU5-F1
#
_cell.length_a   1.000
_cell.length_b   1.000
_cell.length_c   1.000
_cell.angle_alpha   90.00
_cell.angle_beta   90.00
_cell.angle_gamma   90.00
#
_symmetry.space_group_name_H-M   'P 1'
#
loop_
_entity.id
_entity.type
_entity.pdbx_description
1 polymer ?
#
loop_
_entity_poly.entity_id
_entity_poly.type
_entity_poly.pdbx_seq_one_letter_code
_entity_poly.pdbx_strand_id
1 'polypeptide(L)'
;MRYSSHLMNSIMASAEYNASFSGAHNYGLQAGYIAGNVHYYPTGKLPSLHHERPETPPAPSLSIPFLRDPDFIDRATILNQLHDRCATPGSKTALVGLGGVRKSQLVIEYAYRIHEQEPDTWVFWIYASNVDRFEQSYQKIADHVKLFGRRDPKANIFKLVHDWLRDLKKQKVDTDT
;
A
#
# COMPACT_ATOMS: atom_id res chain seq x y z
N MET A 1 10.15 72.46 34.94
CA MET A 1 9.48 72.22 33.64
C MET A 1 8.27 71.33 33.89
N ARG A 2 7.08 71.73 33.41
CA ARG A 2 5.74 71.14 33.65
C ARG A 2 5.24 70.37 32.40
N TYR A 3 4.09 69.71 32.59
CA TYR A 3 3.10 69.05 31.69
C TYR A 3 3.17 67.51 31.72
N SER A 4 2.18 66.70 32.14
CA SER A 4 0.69 66.68 32.20
C SER A 4 0.00 66.07 30.96
N SER A 5 -0.94 65.14 31.24
CA SER A 5 -2.11 64.64 30.44
C SER A 5 -1.80 63.80 29.18
N HIS A 6 -2.57 62.80 28.74
CA HIS A 6 -3.98 62.42 28.95
C HIS A 6 -4.23 60.97 28.46
N LEU A 7 -5.24 60.30 29.02
CA LEU A 7 -5.90 59.11 28.46
C LEU A 7 -6.76 59.50 27.25
N MET A 8 -6.85 58.64 26.23
CA MET A 8 -8.03 58.59 25.36
C MET A 8 -8.21 57.19 24.76
N ASN A 9 -9.36 56.60 25.09
CA ASN A 9 -9.95 55.43 24.45
C ASN A 9 -10.05 55.60 22.94
N SER A 10 -9.79 54.54 22.17
CA SER A 10 -10.25 54.47 20.78
C SER A 10 -11.01 53.17 20.54
N ILE A 11 -12.17 53.36 19.94
CA ILE A 11 -13.27 52.44 19.66
C ILE A 11 -12.82 51.45 18.58
N MET A 12 -12.90 50.14 18.84
CA MET A 12 -12.78 49.16 17.75
C MET A 12 -14.07 49.17 16.93
N ALA A 13 -14.00 49.71 15.72
CA ALA A 13 -15.01 49.49 14.69
C ALA A 13 -14.97 48.01 14.25
N SER A 14 -16.11 47.33 14.31
CA SER A 14 -16.29 46.01 13.73
C SER A 14 -16.30 46.13 12.20
N ALA A 15 -15.27 45.61 11.54
CA ALA A 15 -15.28 45.43 10.09
C ALA A 15 -16.12 44.19 9.77
N GLU A 16 -17.26 44.39 9.12
CA GLU A 16 -18.04 43.30 8.51
C GLU A 16 -17.33 42.86 7.21
N TYR A 17 -16.93 41.59 7.13
CA TYR A 17 -16.32 41.02 5.93
C TYR A 17 -17.33 40.15 5.20
N ASN A 18 -17.85 40.64 4.07
CA ASN A 18 -18.67 39.84 3.15
C ASN A 18 -17.77 39.10 2.17
N ALA A 19 -17.84 37.76 2.16
CA ALA A 19 -17.19 36.93 1.16
C ALA A 19 -18.19 36.61 0.03
N SER A 20 -17.83 36.96 -1.21
CA SER A 20 -18.57 36.58 -2.42
C SER A 20 -17.74 35.57 -3.20
N PHE A 21 -18.37 34.48 -3.65
CA PHE A 21 -17.74 33.43 -4.43
C PHE A 21 -18.15 33.58 -5.89
N SER A 22 -17.26 34.05 -6.76
CA SER A 22 -17.52 34.14 -8.20
C SER A 22 -16.91 32.94 -8.94
N GLY A 23 -17.67 32.36 -9.88
CA GLY A 23 -17.25 31.23 -10.70
C GLY A 23 -18.42 30.33 -11.10
N ALA A 24 -18.48 29.92 -12.37
CA ALA A 24 -19.60 29.16 -12.94
C ALA A 24 -19.70 27.69 -12.49
N HIS A 25 -18.78 27.22 -11.64
CA HIS A 25 -18.69 25.83 -11.19
C HIS A 25 -18.93 25.66 -9.67
N ASN A 26 -19.51 26.67 -9.01
CA ASN A 26 -19.86 26.60 -7.60
C ASN A 26 -21.23 25.91 -7.43
N TYR A 27 -21.25 24.59 -7.32
CA TYR A 27 -22.46 23.80 -7.02
C TYR A 27 -22.63 23.55 -5.50
N GLY A 28 -22.22 24.50 -4.67
CA GLY A 28 -22.28 24.38 -3.21
C GLY A 28 -23.68 24.69 -2.66
N LEU A 29 -24.21 23.81 -1.81
CA LEU A 29 -25.44 24.05 -1.05
C LEU A 29 -25.07 24.76 0.26
N GLN A 30 -25.47 26.02 0.43
CA GLN A 30 -25.19 26.77 1.65
C GLN A 30 -26.19 26.38 2.75
N ALA A 31 -25.80 25.41 3.58
CA ALA A 31 -26.56 24.98 4.74
C ALA A 31 -26.05 25.69 6.01
N GLY A 32 -26.43 26.96 6.18
CA GLY A 32 -26.27 27.66 7.46
C GLY A 32 -25.64 29.04 7.38
N TYR A 33 -25.91 29.82 8.43
CA TYR A 33 -25.35 31.15 8.69
C TYR A 33 -24.44 31.05 9.93
N ILE A 34 -23.15 31.38 9.81
CA ILE A 34 -22.21 31.41 10.94
C ILE A 34 -21.93 32.86 11.30
N ALA A 35 -22.43 33.28 12.47
CA ALA A 35 -22.29 34.64 13.01
C ALA A 35 -21.04 34.81 13.91
N GLY A 36 -19.90 34.24 13.51
CA GLY A 36 -18.68 34.24 14.31
C GLY A 36 -17.43 34.46 13.48
N ASN A 37 -16.33 34.91 14.12
CA ASN A 37 -15.06 35.13 13.43
C ASN A 37 -14.51 33.82 12.85
N VAL A 38 -14.45 33.75 11.52
CA VAL A 38 -13.80 32.65 10.81
C VAL A 38 -12.30 32.92 10.79
N HIS A 39 -11.55 32.23 11.66
CA HIS A 39 -10.10 32.24 11.60
C HIS A 39 -9.63 31.40 10.40
N TYR A 40 -9.23 32.08 9.33
CA TYR A 40 -8.64 31.43 8.16
C TYR A 40 -7.17 31.14 8.45
N TYR A 41 -6.81 29.86 8.56
CA TYR A 41 -5.41 29.46 8.55
C TYR A 41 -4.93 29.39 7.10
N PRO A 42 -3.92 30.19 6.69
CA PRO A 42 -3.36 30.06 5.36
C PRO A 42 -2.82 28.64 5.19
N THR A 43 -3.34 27.94 4.18
CA THR A 43 -2.88 26.63 3.70
C THR A 43 -1.40 26.72 3.32
N GLY A 44 -0.51 26.42 4.27
CA GLY A 44 0.92 26.50 4.02
C GLY A 44 1.85 25.84 5.05
N LYS A 45 1.37 25.44 6.24
CA LYS A 45 2.23 24.74 7.21
C LYS A 45 1.43 23.96 8.26
N LEU A 46 0.68 22.95 7.82
CA LEU A 46 0.37 21.81 8.68
C LEU A 46 1.54 20.82 8.55
N PRO A 47 2.11 20.29 9.65
CA PRO A 47 2.92 19.09 9.54
C PRO A 47 2.04 18.05 8.84
N SER A 48 2.49 17.55 7.71
CA SER A 48 1.78 16.55 6.91
C SER A 48 1.60 15.30 7.74
N LEU A 49 0.51 15.22 8.50
CA LEU A 49 -0.09 13.94 8.84
C LEU A 49 -0.47 13.34 7.50
N HIS A 50 0.40 12.46 6.99
CA HIS A 50 0.13 11.65 5.81
C HIS A 50 -1.10 10.79 6.14
N HIS A 51 -2.29 11.34 5.92
CA HIS A 51 -3.49 10.54 5.86
C HIS A 51 -3.36 9.73 4.56
N GLU A 52 -2.81 8.53 4.69
CA GLU A 52 -2.63 7.60 3.59
C GLU A 52 -4.04 7.23 3.10
N ARG A 53 -4.52 7.88 2.03
CA ARG A 53 -5.80 7.51 1.42
C ARG A 53 -5.71 6.03 1.01
N PRO A 54 -6.70 5.18 1.32
CA PRO A 54 -6.72 3.81 0.83
C PRO A 54 -6.56 3.81 -0.69
N GLU A 55 -5.45 3.26 -1.18
CA GLU A 55 -5.22 3.08 -2.60
C GLU A 55 -5.95 1.82 -3.04
N THR A 56 -6.50 1.81 -4.26
CA THR A 56 -7.03 0.58 -4.84
C THR A 56 -5.91 -0.45 -4.94
N PRO A 57 -6.07 -1.66 -4.37
CA PRO A 57 -5.09 -2.72 -4.50
C PRO A 57 -4.84 -3.03 -5.99
N PRO A 58 -3.59 -3.27 -6.40
CA PRO A 58 -3.31 -3.69 -7.77
C PRO A 58 -3.91 -5.08 -8.04
N ALA A 59 -4.06 -5.41 -9.32
CA ALA A 59 -4.41 -6.77 -9.73
C ALA A 59 -3.28 -7.76 -9.37
N PRO A 60 -3.60 -9.06 -9.18
CA PRO A 60 -2.61 -10.11 -8.97
C PRO A 60 -1.50 -10.07 -10.02
N SER A 61 -0.26 -10.27 -9.57
CA SER A 61 0.92 -10.15 -10.43
C SER A 61 2.10 -10.97 -9.92
N LEU A 62 3.04 -11.23 -10.84
CA LEU A 62 4.33 -11.85 -10.57
C LEU A 62 5.35 -10.82 -10.09
N SER A 63 5.69 -10.87 -8.80
CA SER A 63 6.68 -9.99 -8.16
C SER A 63 7.93 -10.78 -7.76
N ILE A 64 8.79 -11.05 -8.75
CA ILE A 64 10.09 -11.71 -8.55
C ILE A 64 11.21 -10.87 -9.20
N PRO A 65 12.42 -10.80 -8.60
CA PRO A 65 13.50 -9.95 -9.09
C PRO A 65 14.37 -10.63 -10.16
N PHE A 66 13.89 -11.71 -10.78
CA PHE A 66 14.65 -12.50 -11.74
C PHE A 66 13.90 -12.55 -13.07
N LEU A 67 14.64 -12.40 -14.16
CA LEU A 67 14.10 -12.61 -15.50
C LEU A 67 13.90 -14.10 -15.77
N ARG A 68 12.91 -14.42 -16.60
CA ARG A 68 12.76 -15.75 -17.16
C ARG A 68 13.98 -16.06 -18.04
N ASP A 69 14.52 -17.25 -17.87
CA ASP A 69 15.64 -17.72 -18.70
C ASP A 69 15.08 -18.27 -20.03
N PRO A 70 15.35 -17.63 -21.17
CA PRO A 70 14.86 -18.12 -22.46
C PRO A 70 15.49 -19.46 -22.87
N ASP A 71 16.67 -19.78 -22.32
CA ASP A 71 17.40 -21.02 -22.59
C ASP A 71 17.13 -22.09 -21.52
N PHE A 72 16.03 -21.94 -20.75
CA PHE A 72 15.65 -22.91 -19.74
C PHE A 72 15.34 -24.27 -20.40
N ILE A 73 16.14 -25.28 -20.04
CA ILE A 73 15.88 -26.66 -20.45
C ILE A 73 14.71 -27.20 -19.63
N ASP A 74 13.60 -27.52 -20.31
CA ASP A 74 12.39 -28.00 -19.67
C ASP A 74 12.62 -29.26 -18.82
N ARG A 75 11.97 -29.28 -17.65
CA ARG A 75 12.02 -30.38 -16.67
C ARG A 75 10.60 -30.75 -16.27
N ALA A 76 9.74 -31.03 -17.26
CA ALA A 76 8.31 -31.28 -17.10
C ALA A 76 7.98 -32.16 -15.89
N THR A 77 8.63 -33.31 -15.70
CA THR A 77 8.36 -34.21 -14.58
C THR A 77 8.50 -33.52 -13.22
N ILE A 78 9.56 -32.73 -13.01
CA ILE A 78 9.82 -32.05 -11.74
C ILE A 78 8.87 -30.85 -11.58
N LEU A 79 8.61 -30.12 -12.66
CA LEU A 79 7.70 -28.98 -12.64
C LEU A 79 6.25 -29.40 -12.36
N ASN A 80 5.79 -30.51 -12.93
CA ASN A 80 4.47 -31.07 -12.65
C ASN A 80 4.37 -31.55 -11.18
N GLN A 81 5.40 -32.25 -10.67
CA GLN A 81 5.43 -32.63 -9.26
C GLN A 81 5.43 -31.41 -8.32
N LEU A 82 6.11 -30.33 -8.71
CA LEU A 82 6.10 -29.08 -7.94
C LEU A 82 4.70 -28.45 -7.97
N HIS A 83 4.06 -28.43 -9.14
CA HIS A 83 2.69 -27.95 -9.30
C HIS A 83 1.71 -28.71 -8.40
N ASP A 84 1.68 -30.04 -8.51
CA ASP A 84 0.75 -30.89 -7.76
C ASP A 84 0.86 -30.68 -6.25
N ARG A 85 2.09 -30.52 -5.75
CA ARG A 85 2.34 -30.27 -4.32
C ARG A 85 1.93 -28.87 -3.88
N CYS A 86 2.10 -27.87 -4.75
CA CYS A 86 1.76 -26.48 -4.47
C CYS A 86 0.28 -26.16 -4.68
N ALA A 87 -0.45 -26.95 -5.48
CA ALA A 87 -1.87 -26.73 -5.79
C ALA A 87 -2.78 -26.78 -4.56
N THR A 88 -2.36 -27.47 -3.49
CA THR A 88 -3.12 -27.49 -2.23
C THR A 88 -2.95 -26.17 -1.47
N PRO A 89 -4.04 -25.44 -1.14
CA PRO A 89 -3.95 -24.18 -0.40
C PRO A 89 -3.28 -24.35 0.96
N GLY A 90 -2.27 -23.52 1.25
CA GLY A 90 -1.50 -23.58 2.50
C GLY A 90 -0.45 -24.69 2.55
N SER A 91 -0.22 -25.40 1.44
CA SER A 91 0.89 -26.35 1.31
C SER A 91 2.24 -25.68 1.47
N LYS A 92 3.23 -26.46 1.89
CA LYS A 92 4.62 -26.03 2.02
C LYS A 92 5.49 -27.05 1.30
N THR A 93 6.13 -26.62 0.22
CA THR A 93 6.97 -27.49 -0.61
C THR A 93 8.41 -26.99 -0.57
N ALA A 94 9.35 -27.91 -0.37
CA ALA A 94 10.78 -27.62 -0.39
C ALA A 94 11.47 -28.39 -1.51
N LEU A 95 12.29 -27.69 -2.31
CA LEU A 95 13.14 -28.30 -3.33
C LEU A 95 14.55 -28.51 -2.76
N VAL A 96 14.93 -29.78 -2.58
CA VAL A 96 16.21 -30.18 -2.01
C VAL A 96 17.09 -30.90 -3.05
N GLY A 97 18.40 -30.83 -2.88
CA GLY A 97 19.36 -31.48 -3.77
C GLY A 97 20.74 -30.85 -3.71
N LEU A 98 21.71 -31.48 -4.39
CA LEU A 98 23.10 -31.02 -4.44
C LEU A 98 23.23 -29.56 -4.89
N GLY A 99 24.30 -28.88 -4.46
CA GLY A 99 24.66 -27.56 -4.95
C GLY A 99 24.83 -27.54 -6.47
N GLY A 100 24.55 -26.41 -7.12
CA GLY A 100 24.75 -26.23 -8.57
C GLY A 100 23.67 -26.84 -9.48
N VAL A 101 22.68 -27.57 -8.96
CA VAL A 101 21.64 -28.23 -9.78
C VAL A 101 20.56 -27.26 -10.31
N ARG A 102 20.78 -25.94 -10.22
CA ARG A 102 19.88 -24.87 -10.69
C ARG A 102 18.46 -24.93 -10.08
N LYS A 103 18.33 -25.35 -8.82
CA LYS A 103 17.05 -25.42 -8.08
C LYS A 103 16.27 -24.10 -8.12
N SER A 104 16.95 -22.97 -7.87
CA SER A 104 16.32 -21.65 -7.94
C SER A 104 15.78 -21.32 -9.33
N GLN A 105 16.49 -21.76 -10.38
CA GLN A 105 16.03 -21.56 -11.76
C GLN A 105 14.73 -22.32 -12.03
N LEU A 106 14.59 -23.52 -11.47
CA LEU A 106 13.36 -24.31 -11.59
C LEU A 106 12.18 -23.60 -10.90
N VAL A 107 12.41 -23.00 -9.74
CA VAL A 107 11.37 -22.22 -9.03
C VAL A 107 11.02 -20.93 -9.79
N ILE A 108 12.00 -20.26 -10.39
CA ILE A 108 11.76 -19.08 -11.24
C ILE A 108 10.90 -19.46 -12.44
N GLU A 109 11.26 -20.53 -13.17
CA GLU A 109 10.46 -21.01 -14.30
C GLU A 109 9.04 -21.39 -13.86
N TYR A 110 8.90 -22.09 -12.73
CA TYR A 110 7.59 -22.43 -12.17
C TYR A 110 6.75 -21.18 -11.86
N ALA A 111 7.35 -20.15 -11.27
CA ALA A 111 6.67 -18.89 -10.97
C ALA A 111 6.11 -18.20 -12.23
N TYR A 112 6.86 -18.20 -13.33
CA TYR A 112 6.39 -17.70 -14.62
C TYR A 112 5.22 -18.53 -15.16
N ARG A 113 5.32 -19.86 -15.15
CA ARG A 113 4.24 -20.74 -15.63
C ARG A 113 2.94 -20.58 -14.87
N ILE A 114 3.02 -20.49 -13.54
CA ILE A 114 1.82 -20.27 -12.71
C ILE A 114 1.20 -18.92 -13.01
N HIS A 115 1.99 -17.86 -13.15
CA HIS A 115 1.42 -16.57 -13.49
C HIS A 115 0.74 -16.54 -14.87
N GLU A 116 1.26 -17.29 -15.85
CA GLU A 116 0.65 -17.42 -17.18
C GLU A 116 -0.62 -18.28 -17.17
N GLN A 117 -0.66 -19.33 -16.35
CA GLN A 117 -1.80 -20.26 -16.26
C GLN A 117 -2.91 -19.76 -15.34
N GLU A 118 -2.53 -19.07 -14.28
CA GLU A 118 -3.39 -18.56 -13.22
C GLU A 118 -3.08 -17.06 -13.00
N PRO A 119 -3.53 -16.17 -13.89
CA PRO A 119 -3.23 -14.74 -13.81
C PRO A 119 -3.78 -14.08 -12.53
N ASP A 120 -4.77 -14.71 -11.89
CA ASP A 120 -5.35 -14.27 -10.61
C ASP A 120 -4.52 -14.68 -9.38
N THR A 121 -3.39 -15.38 -9.56
CA THR A 121 -2.52 -15.83 -8.47
C THR A 121 -1.38 -14.84 -8.22
N TRP A 122 -1.27 -14.37 -6.98
CA TRP A 122 -0.13 -13.57 -6.52
C TRP A 122 1.12 -14.43 -6.33
N VAL A 123 2.26 -14.00 -6.88
CA VAL A 123 3.53 -14.70 -6.71
C VAL A 123 4.59 -13.73 -6.20
N PHE A 124 5.20 -14.05 -5.06
CA PHE A 124 6.19 -13.20 -4.40
C PHE A 124 7.50 -13.94 -4.17
N TRP A 125 8.63 -13.25 -4.36
CA TRP A 125 9.95 -13.74 -3.97
C TRP A 125 10.41 -13.13 -2.64
N ILE A 126 10.71 -13.98 -1.65
CA ILE A 126 11.15 -13.57 -0.32
C ILE A 126 12.57 -14.08 -0.06
N TYR A 127 13.47 -13.18 0.32
CA TYR A 127 14.83 -13.54 0.72
C TYR A 127 14.87 -13.95 2.20
N ALA A 128 15.10 -15.23 2.46
CA ALA A 128 15.13 -15.78 3.83
C ALA A 128 16.55 -15.90 4.43
N SER A 129 17.57 -15.27 3.82
CA SER A 129 18.98 -15.46 4.21
C SER A 129 19.36 -14.81 5.54
N ASN A 130 18.66 -13.74 5.93
CA ASN A 130 18.80 -13.07 7.22
C ASN A 130 17.53 -12.28 7.53
N VAL A 131 17.41 -11.81 8.79
CA VAL A 131 16.22 -11.12 9.29
C VAL A 131 15.95 -9.83 8.52
N ASP A 132 16.95 -9.00 8.29
CA ASP A 132 16.79 -7.71 7.61
C ASP A 132 16.27 -7.86 6.17
N ARG A 133 16.83 -8.81 5.40
CA ARG A 133 16.37 -9.09 4.03
C ARG A 133 15.00 -9.72 4.00
N PHE A 134 14.66 -10.52 5.01
CA PHE A 134 13.34 -11.11 5.15
C PHE A 134 12.29 -10.01 5.41
N GLU A 135 12.55 -9.12 6.37
CA GLU A 135 11.69 -7.97 6.67
C GLU A 135 11.56 -7.03 5.48
N GLN A 136 12.66 -6.67 4.82
CA GLN A 136 12.64 -5.86 3.59
C GLN A 136 11.83 -6.51 2.46
N SER A 137 11.83 -7.84 2.36
CA SER A 137 11.00 -8.54 1.38
C SER A 137 9.51 -8.37 1.68
N TYR A 138 9.11 -8.43 2.96
CA TYR A 138 7.73 -8.17 3.38
C TYR A 138 7.32 -6.71 3.19
N GLN A 139 8.23 -5.76 3.46
CA GLN A 139 8.00 -4.35 3.18
C GLN A 139 7.72 -4.13 1.68
N LYS A 140 8.51 -4.75 0.79
CA LYS A 140 8.28 -4.70 -0.66
C LYS A 140 6.93 -5.29 -1.05
N ILE A 141 6.49 -6.39 -0.43
CA ILE A 141 5.16 -6.96 -0.67
C ILE A 141 4.08 -5.95 -0.28
N ALA A 142 4.16 -5.39 0.92
CA ALA A 142 3.20 -4.40 1.41
C ALA A 142 3.13 -3.15 0.52
N ASP A 143 4.29 -2.68 0.05
CA ASP A 143 4.38 -1.57 -0.90
C ASP A 143 3.76 -1.92 -2.25
N HIS A 144 4.06 -3.12 -2.77
CA HIS A 144 3.56 -3.59 -4.06
C HIS A 144 2.04 -3.72 -4.06
N VAL A 145 1.45 -4.27 -2.99
CA VAL A 145 -0.02 -4.44 -2.87
C VAL A 145 -0.71 -3.24 -2.22
N LYS A 146 0.05 -2.18 -1.93
CA LYS A 146 -0.42 -0.89 -1.42
C LYS A 146 -1.18 -1.00 -0.09
N LEU A 147 -0.69 -1.82 0.84
CA LEU A 147 -1.32 -1.97 2.16
C LEU A 147 -1.39 -0.63 2.90
N PHE A 148 -2.55 -0.36 3.49
CA PHE A 148 -2.71 0.78 4.36
C PHE A 148 -1.86 0.62 5.63
N GLY A 149 -1.16 1.68 6.05
CA GLY A 149 -0.30 1.66 7.23
C GLY A 149 1.09 1.11 7.00
N ARG A 150 1.42 0.68 5.76
CA ARG A 150 2.76 0.16 5.41
C ARG A 150 3.90 1.17 5.58
N ARG A 151 3.58 2.47 5.60
CA ARG A 151 4.55 3.57 5.79
C ARG A 151 4.72 3.98 7.25
N ASP A 152 3.94 3.44 8.18
CA ASP A 152 4.10 3.72 9.61
C ASP A 152 5.33 2.95 10.14
N PRO A 153 6.36 3.64 10.66
CA PRO A 153 7.54 2.98 11.24
C PRO A 153 7.24 2.06 12.42
N LYS A 154 6.07 2.19 13.05
CA LYS A 154 5.62 1.34 14.16
C LYS A 154 4.74 0.18 13.71
N ALA A 155 4.37 0.11 12.43
CA ALA A 155 3.54 -0.96 11.93
C ALA A 155 4.29 -2.29 11.97
N ASN A 156 3.58 -3.35 12.38
CA ASN A 156 4.08 -4.71 12.21
C ASN A 156 3.78 -5.17 10.78
N ILE A 157 4.80 -5.10 9.92
CA ILE A 157 4.66 -5.40 8.49
C ILE A 157 4.21 -6.85 8.23
N PHE A 158 4.67 -7.80 9.04
CA PHE A 158 4.29 -9.21 8.91
C PHE A 158 2.80 -9.41 9.20
N LYS A 159 2.29 -8.72 10.22
CA LYS A 159 0.86 -8.76 10.55
C LYS A 159 0.01 -8.16 9.43
N LEU A 160 0.41 -7.02 8.88
CA LEU A 160 -0.31 -6.38 7.77
C LEU A 160 -0.41 -7.32 6.56
N VAL A 161 0.71 -7.90 6.13
CA VAL A 161 0.73 -8.82 4.99
C VAL A 161 -0.05 -10.11 5.29
N HIS A 162 0.06 -10.64 6.51
CA HIS A 162 -0.70 -11.83 6.92
C HIS A 162 -2.21 -11.60 6.88
N ASP A 163 -2.69 -10.50 7.46
CA ASP A 163 -4.12 -10.20 7.55
C ASP A 163 -4.69 -9.99 6.13
N TRP A 164 -3.94 -9.30 5.26
CA TRP A 164 -4.27 -9.17 3.83
C TRP A 164 -4.37 -10.53 3.11
N LEU A 165 -3.38 -11.41 3.25
CA LEU A 165 -3.41 -12.75 2.64
C LEU A 165 -4.60 -13.58 3.12
N ARG A 166 -4.97 -13.44 4.40
CA ARG A 166 -6.12 -14.15 4.99
C ARG A 166 -7.44 -13.63 4.42
N ASP A 167 -7.57 -12.33 4.22
CA ASP A 167 -8.80 -11.74 3.68
C ASP A 167 -8.99 -12.06 2.20
N LEU A 168 -7.92 -12.13 1.41
CA LEU A 168 -7.96 -12.65 0.03
C LEU A 168 -8.56 -14.07 -0.03
N LYS A 169 -8.18 -14.93 0.92
CA LYS A 169 -8.71 -16.30 0.97
C LYS A 169 -10.22 -16.34 1.21
N LYS A 170 -10.77 -15.41 1.99
CA LYS A 170 -12.22 -15.35 2.25
C LYS A 170 -12.99 -14.93 1.01
N GLN A 171 -12.51 -13.90 0.31
CA GLN A 171 -13.16 -13.40 -0.90
C GLN A 171 -13.30 -14.48 -1.97
N LYS A 172 -12.28 -15.35 -2.13
CA LYS A 172 -12.33 -16.46 -3.09
C LYS A 172 -13.35 -17.56 -2.73
N VAL A 173 -13.71 -17.72 -1.45
CA VAL A 173 -14.71 -18.70 -1.01
C VAL A 173 -16.13 -18.20 -1.31
N ASP A 174 -16.36 -16.89 -1.23
CA ASP A 174 -17.69 -16.29 -1.40
C ASP A 174 -18.09 -16.14 -2.88
N THR A 175 -17.15 -16.11 -3.83
CA THR A 175 -17.46 -16.03 -5.28
C THR A 175 -17.70 -17.38 -5.97
N ASP A 176 -17.42 -18.51 -5.31
CA ASP A 176 -17.55 -19.86 -5.89
C ASP A 176 -18.75 -20.66 -5.30
N THR A 177 -19.69 -20.01 -4.60
CA THR A 177 -20.94 -20.61 -4.09
C THR A 177 -22.17 -19.99 -4.74
#